data_AF-A0A1M4WEX5-F1
#
_entry.id   AF-A0A1M4WEX5-F1
#
_cell.length_a   1.000
_cell.length_b   1.000
_cell.length_c   1.000
_cell.angle_alpha   90.00
_cell.angle_beta   90.00
_cell.angle_gamma   90.00
#
_symmetry.space_group_name_H-M   'P 1'
#
loop_
_entity.id
_entity.type
_entity.pdbx_description
1 polymer ?
#
loop_
_entity_poly.entity_id
_entity_poly.type
_entity_poly.pdbx_seq_one_letter_code
_entity_poly.pdbx_strand_id
1 'polypeptide(L)'
;MDKYQEIYMLRKTDKDKAYEVAVGYHKKNPGDKYISVAYAWTLYDQVKKRIAEKAVYKDVSMYIDAYLELDLERPSMVHSQFLYLFEKLHSDFRFPLSKILGGYENFDDNDWNSSMWQGKKVYGIAYRITVLWAKTFSARGRNDNLLDVLAEVETAFEKGEYKDELNHLYVNLLLLARCFDEAEEFWISYIKNKNKIENYKDWLTLAEIYAAKREEEKEMSCYCKALSFQVDEKYLSKTKNNFGQLLYRLKKYDEAKTEIVKSKKIRELNIAKYQTSFVYSDKYKWFKEANEKTDNISFYHENKELAESIVYSVE
;
A
#
# COMPACT_ATOMS: atom_id res chain seq x y z
N MET A 1 47.98 -10.05 -1.58
CA MET A 1 46.65 -9.64 -2.05
C MET A 1 45.75 -9.58 -0.84
N ASP A 2 45.06 -8.47 -0.64
CA ASP A 2 44.22 -8.33 0.54
C ASP A 2 43.04 -9.29 0.45
N LYS A 3 42.66 -9.90 1.57
CA LYS A 3 41.59 -10.93 1.62
C LYS A 3 40.30 -10.46 0.97
N TYR A 4 39.93 -9.19 1.13
CA TYR A 4 38.72 -8.62 0.51
C TYR A 4 38.85 -8.48 -1.02
N GLN A 5 40.05 -8.22 -1.55
CA GLN A 5 40.30 -8.13 -2.99
C GLN A 5 40.12 -9.49 -3.67
N GLU A 6 40.57 -10.57 -2.99
CA GLU A 6 40.35 -11.94 -3.46
C GLU A 6 38.85 -12.25 -3.60
N ILE A 7 38.03 -11.88 -2.59
CA ILE A 7 36.57 -12.02 -2.65
C ILE A 7 36.02 -11.29 -3.89
N TYR A 8 36.40 -10.03 -4.10
CA TYR A 8 35.90 -9.24 -5.24
C TYR A 8 36.31 -9.79 -6.61
N MET A 9 37.50 -10.37 -6.73
CA MET A 9 37.91 -11.03 -7.96
C MET A 9 37.08 -12.29 -8.20
N LEU A 10 36.90 -13.13 -7.17
CA LEU A 10 36.10 -14.34 -7.26
C LEU A 10 34.64 -14.01 -7.61
N ARG A 11 34.06 -12.94 -7.06
CA ARG A 11 32.68 -12.53 -7.41
C ARG A 11 32.44 -12.31 -8.91
N LYS A 12 33.48 -11.98 -9.67
CA LYS A 12 33.39 -11.78 -11.12
C LYS A 12 33.40 -13.09 -11.91
N THR A 13 34.01 -14.14 -11.36
CA THR A 13 34.27 -15.40 -12.09
C THR A 13 33.49 -16.59 -11.51
N ASP A 14 33.38 -16.67 -10.19
CA ASP A 14 32.73 -17.75 -9.45
C ASP A 14 32.13 -17.21 -8.14
N LYS A 15 30.82 -16.94 -8.18
CA LYS A 15 30.07 -16.34 -7.06
C LYS A 15 29.84 -17.30 -5.89
N ASP A 16 29.83 -18.60 -6.15
CA ASP A 16 29.63 -19.61 -5.11
C ASP A 16 30.95 -19.76 -4.32
N LYS A 17 32.09 -19.86 -5.01
CA LYS A 17 33.40 -19.84 -4.37
C LYS A 17 33.71 -18.52 -3.65
N ALA A 18 33.29 -17.39 -4.22
CA ALA A 18 33.44 -16.09 -3.56
C ALA A 18 32.73 -16.05 -2.20
N TYR A 19 31.51 -16.61 -2.13
CA TYR A 19 30.75 -16.72 -0.89
C TYR A 19 31.46 -17.62 0.13
N GLU A 20 31.92 -18.81 -0.26
CA GLU A 20 32.64 -19.73 0.63
C GLU A 20 33.90 -19.09 1.24
N VAL A 21 34.71 -18.42 0.41
CA VAL A 21 35.91 -17.70 0.84
C VAL A 21 35.55 -16.55 1.77
N ALA A 22 34.51 -15.77 1.44
CA ALA A 22 34.07 -14.66 2.27
C ALA A 22 33.60 -15.11 3.66
N VAL A 23 32.84 -16.22 3.75
CA VAL A 23 32.44 -16.83 5.03
C VAL A 23 33.67 -17.20 5.85
N GLY A 24 34.67 -17.84 5.23
CA GLY A 24 35.91 -18.24 5.91
C GLY A 24 36.71 -17.04 6.43
N TYR A 25 36.80 -15.97 5.65
CA TYR A 25 37.52 -14.75 6.04
C TYR A 25 36.81 -13.94 7.11
N HIS A 26 35.49 -13.77 7.00
CA HIS A 26 34.69 -13.06 7.98
C HIS A 26 34.70 -13.79 9.33
N LYS A 27 34.54 -15.13 9.36
CA LYS A 27 34.65 -15.92 10.61
C LYS A 27 35.97 -15.72 11.36
N LYS A 28 37.07 -15.57 10.62
CA LYS A 28 38.40 -15.33 11.22
C LYS A 28 38.65 -13.88 11.61
N ASN A 29 37.91 -12.94 11.03
CA ASN A 29 38.13 -11.49 11.18
C ASN A 29 36.78 -10.74 11.21
N PRO A 30 35.89 -11.01 12.19
CA PRO A 30 34.51 -10.52 12.15
C PRO A 30 34.39 -8.99 12.24
N GLY A 31 35.38 -8.31 12.83
CA GLY A 31 35.44 -6.85 12.93
C GLY A 31 36.10 -6.13 11.75
N ASP A 32 36.57 -6.87 10.72
CA ASP A 32 37.17 -6.24 9.54
C ASP A 32 36.07 -5.72 8.61
N LYS A 33 35.91 -4.39 8.59
CA LYS A 33 34.88 -3.70 7.79
C LYS A 33 34.99 -4.00 6.29
N TYR A 34 36.19 -4.13 5.73
CA TYR A 34 36.36 -4.39 4.30
C TYR A 34 35.93 -5.82 3.94
N ILE A 35 36.26 -6.79 4.80
CA ILE A 35 35.81 -8.17 4.65
C ILE A 35 34.29 -8.27 4.83
N SER A 36 33.70 -7.57 5.81
CA SER A 36 32.25 -7.55 6.04
C SER A 36 31.48 -6.98 4.85
N VAL A 37 31.95 -5.87 4.26
CA VAL A 37 31.34 -5.30 3.04
C VAL A 37 31.47 -6.27 1.86
N ALA A 38 32.64 -6.88 1.66
CA ALA A 38 32.84 -7.87 0.60
C ALA A 38 31.95 -9.11 0.79
N TYR A 39 31.76 -9.55 2.04
CA TYR A 39 30.88 -10.65 2.40
C TYR A 39 29.41 -10.32 2.14
N ALA A 40 28.92 -9.14 2.56
CA ALA A 40 27.57 -8.66 2.28
C ALA A 40 27.22 -8.72 0.79
N TRP A 41 28.17 -8.34 -0.05
CA TRP A 41 28.05 -8.42 -1.49
C TRP A 41 27.94 -9.85 -2.04
N THR A 42 28.62 -10.83 -1.43
CA THR A 42 28.43 -12.24 -1.79
C THR A 42 27.08 -12.77 -1.34
N LEU A 43 26.56 -12.33 -0.18
CA LEU A 43 25.22 -12.64 0.29
C LEU A 43 24.17 -12.13 -0.71
N TYR A 44 24.32 -10.88 -1.18
CA TYR A 44 23.47 -10.31 -2.23
C TYR A 44 23.45 -11.18 -3.49
N ASP A 45 24.62 -11.63 -3.96
CA ASP A 45 24.73 -12.49 -5.14
C ASP A 45 23.99 -13.83 -4.95
N GLN A 46 24.11 -14.44 -3.77
CA GLN A 46 23.45 -15.70 -3.42
C GLN A 46 21.92 -15.56 -3.37
N VAL A 47 21.41 -14.47 -2.79
CA VAL A 47 19.96 -14.18 -2.76
C VAL A 47 19.45 -13.89 -4.17
N LYS A 48 20.15 -13.04 -4.93
CA LYS A 48 19.77 -12.66 -6.29
C LYS A 48 19.68 -13.87 -7.23
N LYS A 49 20.66 -14.79 -7.14
CA LYS A 49 20.66 -16.06 -7.91
C LYS A 49 19.39 -16.87 -7.62
N ARG A 50 19.08 -17.09 -6.34
CA ARG A 50 17.92 -17.87 -5.91
C ARG A 50 16.58 -17.22 -6.28
N ILE A 51 16.46 -15.90 -6.19
CA ILE A 51 15.26 -15.19 -6.67
C ILE A 51 15.06 -15.42 -8.18
N ALA A 52 16.13 -15.43 -8.97
CA ALA A 52 16.04 -15.75 -10.40
C ALA A 52 15.56 -17.19 -10.66
N GLU A 53 15.84 -18.10 -9.72
CA GLU A 53 15.35 -19.49 -9.67
C GLU A 53 13.95 -19.61 -9.01
N LYS A 54 13.24 -18.49 -8.82
CA LYS A 54 11.89 -18.40 -8.22
C LYS A 54 11.82 -18.79 -6.73
N ALA A 55 12.94 -18.66 -6.01
CA ALA A 55 12.96 -18.84 -4.57
C ALA A 55 12.03 -17.84 -3.85
N VAL A 56 11.42 -18.31 -2.75
CA VAL A 56 10.66 -17.48 -1.81
C VAL A 56 11.54 -17.08 -0.63
N TYR A 57 11.06 -16.23 0.28
CA TYR A 57 11.89 -15.72 1.39
C TYR A 57 12.49 -16.84 2.24
N LYS A 58 11.71 -17.89 2.51
CA LYS A 58 12.15 -19.04 3.30
C LYS A 58 13.39 -19.73 2.72
N ASP A 59 13.55 -19.74 1.41
CA ASP A 59 14.67 -20.39 0.73
C ASP A 59 15.97 -19.56 0.82
N VAL A 60 15.84 -18.27 1.14
CA VAL A 60 16.96 -17.32 1.19
C VAL A 60 17.17 -16.68 2.56
N SER A 61 16.35 -17.02 3.57
CA SER A 61 16.34 -16.34 4.86
C SER A 61 17.70 -16.39 5.55
N MET A 62 18.43 -17.52 5.46
CA MET A 62 19.76 -17.64 6.05
C MET A 62 20.77 -16.58 5.52
N TYR A 63 20.65 -16.18 4.26
CA TYR A 63 21.54 -15.16 3.67
C TYR A 63 21.12 -13.75 4.07
N ILE A 64 19.81 -13.54 4.19
CA ILE A 64 19.25 -12.28 4.68
C ILE A 64 19.65 -12.09 6.14
N ASP A 65 19.42 -13.08 6.99
CA ASP A 65 19.71 -13.01 8.42
C ASP A 65 21.22 -12.76 8.64
N ALA A 66 22.08 -13.48 7.92
CA ALA A 66 23.53 -13.25 7.94
C ALA A 66 23.91 -11.82 7.50
N TYR A 67 23.18 -11.22 6.55
CA TYR A 67 23.42 -9.84 6.13
C TYR A 67 22.99 -8.84 7.20
N LEU A 68 21.84 -9.09 7.86
CA LEU A 68 21.31 -8.22 8.91
C LEU A 68 22.19 -8.18 10.16
N GLU A 69 22.90 -9.26 10.43
CA GLU A 69 23.86 -9.36 11.54
C GLU A 69 25.19 -8.62 11.29
N LEU A 70 25.47 -8.21 10.04
CA LEU A 70 26.71 -7.48 9.73
C LEU A 70 26.64 -6.03 10.23
N ASP A 71 27.65 -5.66 11.02
CA ASP A 71 27.95 -4.28 11.39
C ASP A 71 28.56 -3.55 10.17
N LEU A 72 27.67 -3.00 9.34
CA LEU A 72 28.02 -2.23 8.15
C LEU A 72 27.64 -0.77 8.35
N GLU A 73 28.47 0.11 7.82
CA GLU A 73 28.10 1.51 7.66
C GLU A 73 26.89 1.63 6.71
N ARG A 74 25.92 2.43 7.12
CA ARG A 74 24.68 2.71 6.41
C ARG A 74 24.40 4.22 6.46
N PRO A 75 23.88 4.83 5.38
CA PRO A 75 23.52 4.22 4.10
C PRO A 75 24.73 3.70 3.31
N SER A 76 24.52 2.70 2.47
CA SER A 76 25.55 2.18 1.57
C SER A 76 24.96 1.51 0.34
N MET A 77 25.73 1.48 -0.75
CA MET A 77 25.29 0.87 -2.01
C MET A 77 24.81 -0.57 -1.86
N VAL A 78 25.49 -1.39 -1.03
CA VAL A 78 25.06 -2.76 -0.79
C VAL A 78 23.72 -2.80 -0.06
N HIS A 79 23.47 -1.88 0.88
CA HIS A 79 22.19 -1.77 1.57
C HIS A 79 21.06 -1.42 0.59
N SER A 80 21.24 -0.38 -0.22
CA SER A 80 20.28 -0.01 -1.27
C SER A 80 19.98 -1.19 -2.21
N GLN A 81 20.99 -1.97 -2.59
CA GLN A 81 20.80 -3.17 -3.41
C GLN A 81 19.97 -4.27 -2.71
N PHE A 82 20.13 -4.44 -1.40
CA PHE A 82 19.28 -5.34 -0.62
C PHE A 82 17.81 -4.86 -0.57
N LEU A 83 17.55 -3.55 -0.54
CA LEU A 83 16.18 -3.01 -0.62
C LEU A 83 15.44 -3.53 -1.87
N TYR A 84 16.10 -3.55 -3.03
CA TYR A 84 15.53 -4.10 -4.27
C TYR A 84 15.31 -5.63 -4.22
N LEU A 85 16.10 -6.37 -3.45
CA LEU A 85 15.85 -7.81 -3.23
C LEU A 85 14.67 -7.99 -2.28
N PHE A 86 14.57 -7.18 -1.24
CA PHE A 86 13.46 -7.23 -0.30
C PHE A 86 12.12 -6.93 -0.98
N GLU A 87 12.08 -5.92 -1.85
CA GLU A 87 10.90 -5.65 -2.69
C GLU A 87 10.40 -6.89 -3.44
N LYS A 88 11.29 -7.77 -3.90
CA LYS A 88 10.90 -9.00 -4.62
C LYS A 88 10.43 -10.13 -3.69
N LEU A 89 10.84 -10.10 -2.43
CA LEU A 89 10.54 -11.12 -1.41
C LEU A 89 9.42 -10.71 -0.44
N HIS A 90 8.79 -9.56 -0.66
CA HIS A 90 7.86 -8.91 0.28
C HIS A 90 6.68 -9.77 0.73
N SER A 91 6.22 -10.70 -0.11
CA SER A 91 5.05 -11.55 0.16
C SER A 91 5.18 -12.38 1.44
N ASP A 92 6.40 -12.61 1.91
CA ASP A 92 6.69 -13.45 3.07
C ASP A 92 7.21 -12.69 4.30
N PHE A 93 7.47 -11.37 4.21
CA PHE A 93 8.02 -10.67 5.38
C PHE A 93 7.04 -10.65 6.53
N ARG A 94 7.51 -11.11 7.69
CA ARG A 94 6.76 -11.13 8.95
C ARG A 94 7.22 -10.07 9.95
N PHE A 95 8.22 -9.25 9.58
CA PHE A 95 8.88 -8.32 10.48
C PHE A 95 8.74 -6.88 9.98
N PRO A 96 8.78 -5.88 10.89
CA PRO A 96 8.80 -4.47 10.53
C PRO A 96 10.01 -4.07 9.68
N LEU A 97 9.85 -3.05 8.83
CA LEU A 97 10.96 -2.53 8.03
C LEU A 97 12.06 -1.98 8.94
N SER A 98 11.73 -1.36 10.07
CA SER A 98 12.72 -0.98 11.09
C SER A 98 13.60 -2.14 11.56
N LYS A 99 13.05 -3.35 11.73
CA LYS A 99 13.82 -4.54 12.13
C LYS A 99 14.64 -5.14 11.00
N ILE A 100 14.17 -5.04 9.75
CA ILE A 100 14.86 -5.59 8.58
C ILE A 100 15.90 -4.59 8.04
N LEU A 101 15.70 -3.29 8.22
CA LEU A 101 16.48 -2.26 7.53
C LEU A 101 17.17 -1.30 8.51
N GLY A 102 16.86 -1.37 9.80
CA GLY A 102 17.41 -0.49 10.83
C GLY A 102 16.90 0.95 10.72
N GLY A 103 15.70 1.15 10.17
CA GLY A 103 15.07 2.47 10.01
C GLY A 103 15.39 3.18 8.69
N TYR A 104 14.66 4.26 8.40
CA TYR A 104 14.82 5.05 7.16
C TYR A 104 16.09 5.91 7.13
N GLU A 105 16.75 6.10 8.26
CA GLU A 105 18.08 6.71 8.38
C GLU A 105 19.18 5.94 7.63
N ASN A 106 18.96 4.65 7.35
CA ASN A 106 19.91 3.81 6.61
C ASN A 106 19.71 3.85 5.10
N PHE A 107 18.75 4.65 4.60
CA PHE A 107 18.43 4.75 3.18
C PHE A 107 19.22 5.92 2.59
N ASP A 108 19.77 5.72 1.40
CA ASP A 108 20.45 6.80 0.68
C ASP A 108 19.41 7.77 0.10
N ASP A 109 19.76 9.03 -0.11
CA ASP A 109 18.86 10.01 -0.74
C ASP A 109 18.36 9.50 -2.11
N ASN A 110 19.20 8.77 -2.84
CA ASN A 110 18.81 8.17 -4.12
C ASN A 110 17.76 7.06 -4.00
N ASP A 111 17.64 6.42 -2.83
CA ASP A 111 16.60 5.41 -2.60
C ASP A 111 15.20 6.04 -2.57
N TRP A 112 15.13 7.34 -2.30
CA TRP A 112 13.90 8.13 -2.33
C TRP A 112 13.59 8.70 -3.70
N ASN A 113 14.54 8.77 -4.63
CA ASN A 113 14.33 9.47 -5.89
C ASN A 113 13.47 8.67 -6.89
N SER A 114 12.48 9.33 -7.47
CA SER A 114 11.69 8.77 -8.58
C SER A 114 12.48 8.81 -9.88
N SER A 115 12.14 7.90 -10.79
CA SER A 115 12.62 7.90 -12.17
C SER A 115 11.48 7.78 -13.17
N MET A 116 11.75 8.06 -14.44
CA MET A 116 10.82 7.85 -15.54
C MET A 116 11.26 6.66 -16.37
N TRP A 117 10.39 5.66 -16.54
CA TRP A 117 10.66 4.50 -17.38
C TRP A 117 9.48 4.28 -18.35
N GLN A 118 9.77 4.32 -19.65
CA GLN A 118 8.76 4.21 -20.71
C GLN A 118 7.56 5.15 -20.53
N GLY A 119 7.82 6.40 -20.14
CA GLY A 119 6.79 7.41 -19.89
C GLY A 119 5.98 7.21 -18.60
N LYS A 120 6.31 6.22 -17.76
CA LYS A 120 5.67 5.97 -16.46
C LYS A 120 6.61 6.37 -15.33
N LYS A 121 6.05 7.02 -14.30
CA LYS A 121 6.76 7.29 -13.04
C LYS A 121 7.04 5.95 -12.34
N VAL A 122 8.31 5.71 -12.05
CA VAL A 122 8.79 4.62 -11.20
C VAL A 122 9.25 5.26 -9.90
N TYR A 123 8.47 5.10 -8.85
CA TYR A 123 8.78 5.61 -7.51
C TYR A 123 10.11 5.07 -6.99
N GLY A 124 10.80 5.80 -6.12
CA GLY A 124 12.01 5.33 -5.44
C GLY A 124 11.80 4.04 -4.64
N ILE A 125 12.85 3.25 -4.44
CA ILE A 125 12.75 1.96 -3.74
C ILE A 125 12.23 2.12 -2.32
N ALA A 126 12.57 3.22 -1.63
CA ALA A 126 12.08 3.54 -0.30
C ALA A 126 10.55 3.57 -0.26
N TYR A 127 9.92 4.35 -1.15
CA TYR A 127 8.47 4.39 -1.27
C TYR A 127 7.88 3.01 -1.60
N ARG A 128 8.45 2.31 -2.59
CA ARG A 128 7.87 1.04 -3.05
C ARG A 128 7.88 -0.01 -1.94
N ILE A 129 8.97 -0.12 -1.17
CA ILE A 129 9.06 -1.09 -0.08
C ILE A 129 8.14 -0.72 1.09
N THR A 130 8.02 0.57 1.44
CA THR A 130 7.07 1.05 2.46
C THR A 130 5.64 0.67 2.11
N VAL A 131 5.22 0.96 0.87
CA VAL A 131 3.86 0.65 0.40
C VAL A 131 3.59 -0.85 0.40
N LEU A 132 4.53 -1.66 -0.12
CA LEU A 132 4.39 -3.11 -0.17
C LEU A 132 4.29 -3.70 1.24
N TRP A 133 5.16 -3.24 2.14
CA TRP A 133 5.18 -3.69 3.52
C TRP A 133 3.88 -3.36 4.25
N ALA A 134 3.45 -2.09 4.21
CA ALA A 134 2.21 -1.65 4.83
C ALA A 134 1.01 -2.47 4.34
N LYS A 135 0.87 -2.66 3.02
CA LYS A 135 -0.19 -3.50 2.44
C LYS A 135 -0.12 -4.95 2.90
N THR A 136 1.07 -5.52 2.99
CA THR A 136 1.27 -6.90 3.41
C THR A 136 0.92 -7.08 4.90
N PHE A 137 1.26 -6.10 5.73
CA PHE A 137 0.83 -6.06 7.14
C PHE A 137 -0.68 -5.95 7.27
N SER A 138 -1.32 -5.00 6.57
CA SER A 138 -2.77 -4.83 6.54
C SER A 138 -3.52 -6.11 6.13
N ALA A 139 -3.03 -6.82 5.11
CA ALA A 139 -3.69 -8.02 4.59
C ALA A 139 -3.71 -9.20 5.57
N ARG A 140 -2.79 -9.24 6.54
CA ARG A 140 -2.69 -10.37 7.50
C ARG A 140 -3.55 -10.20 8.75
N GLY A 141 -4.20 -9.04 8.93
CA GLY A 141 -5.17 -8.81 10.01
C GLY A 141 -4.60 -8.93 11.43
N ARG A 142 -3.27 -8.88 11.60
CA ARG A 142 -2.64 -8.87 12.92
C ARG A 142 -2.55 -7.42 13.40
N ASN A 143 -3.30 -7.11 14.46
CA ASN A 143 -3.35 -5.77 15.07
C ASN A 143 -2.11 -5.47 15.92
N ASP A 144 -1.31 -6.48 16.27
CA ASP A 144 -0.13 -6.30 17.09
C ASP A 144 0.92 -5.51 16.28
N ASN A 145 1.26 -4.31 16.76
CA ASN A 145 2.26 -3.38 16.21
C ASN A 145 1.81 -2.50 15.02
N LEU A 146 0.50 -2.31 14.81
CA LEU A 146 0.03 -1.41 13.74
C LEU A 146 0.35 0.08 14.00
N LEU A 147 0.48 0.48 15.27
CA LEU A 147 0.95 1.82 15.64
C LEU A 147 2.43 2.02 15.27
N ASP A 148 3.27 1.00 15.45
CA ASP A 148 4.67 1.04 15.01
C ASP A 148 4.75 1.17 13.47
N VAL A 149 3.86 0.48 12.76
CA VAL A 149 3.71 0.57 11.29
C VAL A 149 3.30 1.98 10.87
N LEU A 150 2.36 2.60 11.58
CA LEU A 150 1.94 3.97 11.34
C LEU A 150 3.11 4.95 11.53
N ALA A 151 3.83 4.87 12.65
CA ALA A 151 4.98 5.73 12.94
C ALA A 151 6.11 5.60 11.88
N GLU A 152 6.36 4.37 11.40
CA GLU A 152 7.30 4.16 10.29
C GLU A 152 6.80 4.82 8.99
N VAL A 153 5.52 4.69 8.67
CA VAL A 153 4.95 5.31 7.46
C VAL A 153 4.96 6.84 7.57
N GLU A 154 4.67 7.41 8.74
CA GLU A 154 4.81 8.85 9.04
C GLU A 154 6.24 9.34 8.81
N THR A 155 7.24 8.59 9.26
CA THR A 155 8.65 8.94 8.98
C THR A 155 8.93 8.97 7.47
N ALA A 156 8.34 8.05 6.71
CA ALA A 156 8.47 8.04 5.26
C ALA A 156 7.76 9.22 4.58
N PHE A 157 6.66 9.73 5.17
CA PHE A 157 5.98 10.95 4.69
C PHE A 157 6.87 12.18 4.77
N GLU A 158 7.62 12.33 5.85
CA GLU A 158 8.44 13.51 6.10
C GLU A 158 9.68 13.56 5.19
N LYS A 159 10.23 12.40 4.84
CA LYS A 159 11.48 12.28 4.07
C LYS A 159 11.28 12.25 2.55
N GLY A 160 10.10 11.85 2.06
CA GLY A 160 9.89 11.59 0.63
C GLY A 160 9.11 12.67 -0.12
N GLU A 161 9.33 12.77 -1.44
CA GLU A 161 8.50 13.56 -2.37
C GLU A 161 7.07 12.99 -2.57
N TYR A 162 6.64 12.03 -1.73
CA TYR A 162 5.51 11.14 -1.98
C TYR A 162 4.32 11.36 -1.08
N LYS A 163 4.25 12.53 -0.44
CA LYS A 163 3.20 12.85 0.52
C LYS A 163 1.81 12.62 -0.09
N ASP A 164 1.58 13.13 -1.30
CA ASP A 164 0.31 12.93 -2.01
C ASP A 164 -0.03 11.45 -2.27
N GLU A 165 0.96 10.65 -2.68
CA GLU A 165 0.75 9.26 -3.07
C GLU A 165 0.56 8.32 -1.87
N LEU A 166 1.10 8.69 -0.70
CA LEU A 166 0.96 7.91 0.54
C LEU A 166 -0.32 8.24 1.34
N ASN A 167 -0.97 9.39 1.10
CA ASN A 167 -2.13 9.83 1.89
C ASN A 167 -3.24 8.76 2.00
N HIS A 168 -3.60 8.11 0.89
CA HIS A 168 -4.60 7.03 0.93
C HIS A 168 -4.11 5.80 1.70
N LEU A 169 -2.82 5.45 1.60
CA LEU A 169 -2.26 4.33 2.36
C LEU A 169 -2.32 4.63 3.87
N TYR A 170 -1.99 5.85 4.25
CA TYR A 170 -1.99 6.30 5.63
C TYR A 170 -3.38 6.27 6.26
N VAL A 171 -4.39 6.82 5.57
CA VAL A 171 -5.79 6.70 6.03
C VAL A 171 -6.18 5.24 6.20
N ASN A 172 -5.84 4.36 5.25
CA ASN A 172 -6.15 2.94 5.39
C ASN A 172 -5.50 2.31 6.63
N LEU A 173 -4.27 2.70 6.97
CA LEU A 173 -3.58 2.23 8.16
C LEU A 173 -4.23 2.78 9.45
N LEU A 174 -4.61 4.06 9.48
CA LEU A 174 -5.32 4.65 10.60
C LEU A 174 -6.67 3.94 10.85
N LEU A 175 -7.42 3.66 9.78
CA LEU A 175 -8.68 2.91 9.87
C LEU A 175 -8.48 1.48 10.42
N LEU A 176 -7.41 0.80 10.00
CA LEU A 176 -7.06 -0.52 10.54
C LEU A 176 -6.64 -0.44 12.02
N ALA A 177 -5.96 0.64 12.41
CA ALA A 177 -5.53 0.91 13.77
C ALA A 177 -6.68 1.41 14.66
N ARG A 178 -7.86 1.66 14.08
CA ARG A 178 -9.04 2.23 14.73
C ARG A 178 -8.83 3.66 15.24
N CYS A 179 -7.86 4.37 14.66
CA CYS A 179 -7.64 5.80 14.83
C CYS A 179 -8.56 6.58 13.88
N PHE A 180 -9.87 6.48 14.12
CA PHE A 180 -10.88 6.98 13.18
C PHE A 180 -10.97 8.50 13.15
N ASP A 181 -10.79 9.15 14.30
CA ASP A 181 -10.86 10.61 14.42
C ASP A 181 -9.63 11.25 13.76
N GLU A 182 -8.45 10.66 13.94
CA GLU A 182 -7.22 11.07 13.27
C GLU A 182 -7.32 10.87 11.75
N ALA A 183 -7.95 9.79 11.30
CA ALA A 183 -8.20 9.55 9.87
C ALA A 183 -9.12 10.62 9.27
N GLU A 184 -10.18 10.99 9.99
CA GLU A 184 -11.11 12.04 9.57
C GLU A 184 -10.41 13.40 9.51
N GLU A 185 -9.75 13.82 10.59
CA GLU A 185 -9.06 15.11 10.67
C GLU A 185 -8.00 15.25 9.56
N PHE A 186 -7.15 14.23 9.42
CA PHE A 186 -6.12 14.20 8.38
C PHE A 186 -6.71 14.32 6.98
N TRP A 187 -7.75 13.53 6.68
CA TRP A 187 -8.31 13.48 5.34
C TRP A 187 -9.09 14.75 4.98
N ILE A 188 -9.85 15.32 5.91
CA ILE A 188 -10.52 16.61 5.72
C ILE A 188 -9.48 17.71 5.46
N SER A 189 -8.42 17.76 6.26
CA SER A 189 -7.33 18.72 6.08
C SER A 189 -6.65 18.54 4.71
N TYR A 190 -6.43 17.31 4.26
CA TYR A 190 -5.89 17.03 2.93
C TYR A 190 -6.81 17.54 1.81
N ILE A 191 -8.13 17.29 1.89
CA ILE A 191 -9.08 17.76 0.87
C ILE A 191 -9.13 19.29 0.83
N LYS A 192 -9.13 19.96 2.00
CA LYS A 192 -9.14 21.43 2.10
C LYS A 192 -7.88 22.06 1.46
N ASN A 193 -6.71 21.47 1.71
CA ASN A 193 -5.43 22.10 1.41
C ASN A 193 -4.79 21.68 0.08
N LYS A 194 -5.33 20.67 -0.60
CA LYS A 194 -4.77 20.23 -1.88
C LYS A 194 -5.00 21.27 -2.98
N ASN A 195 -3.96 21.61 -3.72
CA ASN A 195 -4.02 22.52 -4.88
C ASN A 195 -4.65 21.87 -6.13
N LYS A 196 -5.26 20.68 -6.00
CA LYS A 196 -5.81 19.89 -7.11
C LYS A 196 -7.33 19.92 -7.08
N ILE A 197 -7.94 19.93 -8.27
CA ILE A 197 -9.38 19.79 -8.45
C ILE A 197 -9.86 18.57 -7.64
N GLU A 198 -10.97 18.75 -6.92
CA GLU A 198 -11.67 17.66 -6.25
C GLU A 198 -11.93 16.50 -7.22
N ASN A 199 -11.69 15.28 -6.76
CA ASN A 199 -12.06 14.11 -7.53
C ASN A 199 -12.93 13.18 -6.67
N TYR A 200 -13.71 12.33 -7.34
CA TYR A 200 -14.65 11.43 -6.67
C TYR A 200 -13.98 10.53 -5.62
N LYS A 201 -12.70 10.15 -5.77
CA LYS A 201 -12.00 9.24 -4.85
C LYS A 201 -11.75 9.86 -3.49
N ASP A 202 -11.64 11.18 -3.41
CA ASP A 202 -11.46 11.88 -2.14
C ASP A 202 -12.70 11.67 -1.26
N TRP A 203 -13.87 11.87 -1.86
CA TRP A 203 -15.17 11.64 -1.24
C TRP A 203 -15.44 10.17 -0.95
N LEU A 204 -14.99 9.25 -1.80
CA LEU A 204 -15.07 7.81 -1.50
C LEU A 204 -14.21 7.40 -0.29
N THR A 205 -13.04 8.01 -0.14
CA THR A 205 -12.18 7.74 1.03
C THR A 205 -12.83 8.28 2.30
N LEU A 206 -13.47 9.46 2.24
CA LEU A 206 -14.24 9.99 3.36
C LEU A 206 -15.47 9.12 3.70
N ALA A 207 -16.14 8.55 2.69
CA ALA A 207 -17.20 7.56 2.90
C ALA A 207 -16.66 6.31 3.62
N GLU A 208 -15.48 5.81 3.25
CA GLU A 208 -14.84 4.67 3.92
C GLU A 208 -14.50 4.97 5.39
N ILE A 209 -14.07 6.20 5.70
CA ILE A 209 -13.85 6.66 7.08
C ILE A 209 -15.16 6.64 7.87
N TYR A 210 -16.23 7.25 7.34
CA TYR A 210 -17.53 7.28 8.04
C TYR A 210 -18.20 5.91 8.16
N ALA A 211 -18.00 5.02 7.19
CA ALA A 211 -18.41 3.63 7.30
C ALA A 211 -17.73 2.94 8.51
N ALA A 212 -16.43 3.18 8.71
CA ALA A 212 -15.69 2.64 9.85
C ALA A 212 -16.18 3.20 11.20
N LYS A 213 -16.54 4.49 11.22
CA LYS A 213 -17.15 5.17 12.38
C LYS A 213 -18.62 4.80 12.61
N ARG A 214 -19.25 4.12 11.67
CA ARG A 214 -20.70 3.79 11.66
C ARG A 214 -21.60 5.04 11.61
N GLU A 215 -21.15 6.08 10.92
CA GLU A 215 -21.88 7.33 10.72
C GLU A 215 -22.58 7.30 9.35
N GLU A 216 -23.64 6.50 9.24
CA GLU A 216 -24.27 6.14 7.95
C GLU A 216 -24.79 7.34 7.15
N GLU A 217 -25.24 8.40 7.80
CA GLU A 217 -25.71 9.62 7.13
C GLU A 217 -24.56 10.37 6.44
N LYS A 218 -23.43 10.50 7.13
CA LYS A 218 -22.21 11.10 6.56
C LYS A 218 -21.62 10.21 5.47
N GLU A 219 -21.60 8.89 5.68
CA GLU A 219 -21.20 7.90 4.67
C GLU A 219 -22.03 8.06 3.40
N MET A 220 -23.36 8.12 3.53
CA MET A 220 -24.29 8.31 2.41
C MET A 220 -24.01 9.62 1.68
N SER A 221 -23.85 10.71 2.41
CA SER A 221 -23.61 12.02 1.80
C SER A 221 -22.29 12.05 1.02
N CYS A 222 -21.24 11.40 1.53
CA CYS A 222 -19.96 11.28 0.84
C CYS A 222 -20.08 10.45 -0.44
N TYR A 223 -20.84 9.35 -0.45
CA TYR A 223 -21.14 8.60 -1.66
C TYR A 223 -21.91 9.43 -2.70
N CYS A 224 -22.93 10.16 -2.26
CA CYS A 224 -23.70 11.06 -3.12
C CYS A 224 -22.81 12.14 -3.75
N LYS A 225 -21.95 12.78 -2.95
CA LYS A 225 -20.98 13.75 -3.44
C LYS A 225 -20.02 13.11 -4.45
N ALA A 226 -19.45 11.94 -4.15
CA ALA A 226 -18.55 11.22 -5.06
C ALA A 226 -19.22 10.86 -6.40
N LEU A 227 -20.47 10.38 -6.36
CA LEU A 227 -21.21 9.94 -7.55
C LEU A 227 -21.84 11.11 -8.34
N SER A 228 -21.81 12.33 -7.81
CA SER A 228 -22.19 13.54 -8.55
C SER A 228 -21.12 14.01 -9.55
N PHE A 229 -19.89 13.49 -9.47
CA PHE A 229 -18.83 13.77 -10.43
C PHE A 229 -19.04 12.99 -11.74
N GLN A 230 -18.59 13.58 -12.85
CA GLN A 230 -18.55 12.89 -14.13
C GLN A 230 -17.40 11.88 -14.17
N VAL A 231 -17.71 10.62 -13.89
CA VAL A 231 -16.75 9.51 -13.88
C VAL A 231 -17.17 8.45 -14.89
N ASP A 232 -16.23 7.93 -15.65
CA ASP A 232 -16.47 6.79 -16.56
C ASP A 232 -17.01 5.60 -15.76
N GLU A 233 -18.21 5.14 -16.13
CA GLU A 233 -18.97 4.12 -15.39
C GLU A 233 -18.18 2.83 -15.17
N LYS A 234 -17.22 2.51 -16.05
CA LYS A 234 -16.41 1.29 -15.90
C LYS A 234 -15.61 1.23 -14.59
N TYR A 235 -15.33 2.39 -13.98
CA TYR A 235 -14.62 2.47 -12.69
C TYR A 235 -15.53 2.45 -11.47
N LEU A 236 -16.86 2.53 -11.64
CA LEU A 236 -17.79 2.73 -10.54
C LEU A 236 -18.41 1.44 -9.97
N SER A 237 -18.12 0.26 -10.54
CA SER A 237 -18.79 -0.97 -10.11
C SER A 237 -18.68 -1.24 -8.60
N LYS A 238 -17.47 -1.17 -8.01
CA LYS A 238 -17.28 -1.38 -6.56
C LYS A 238 -18.04 -0.33 -5.76
N THR A 239 -17.91 0.93 -6.14
CA THR A 239 -18.59 2.07 -5.50
C THR A 239 -20.10 1.88 -5.46
N LYS A 240 -20.72 1.59 -6.61
CA LYS A 240 -22.17 1.37 -6.71
C LYS A 240 -22.64 0.19 -5.86
N ASN A 241 -21.87 -0.91 -5.84
CA ASN A 241 -22.21 -2.06 -5.00
C ASN A 241 -22.15 -1.74 -3.49
N ASN A 242 -21.13 -1.00 -3.06
CA ASN A 242 -20.98 -0.61 -1.66
C ASN A 242 -22.07 0.39 -1.26
N PHE A 243 -22.34 1.37 -2.12
CA PHE A 243 -23.38 2.35 -1.86
C PHE A 243 -24.78 1.73 -1.83
N GLY A 244 -25.09 0.82 -2.76
CA GLY A 244 -26.36 0.07 -2.74
C GLY A 244 -26.54 -0.76 -1.47
N GLN A 245 -25.46 -1.34 -0.91
CA GLN A 245 -25.52 -2.00 0.40
C GLN A 245 -25.82 -1.04 1.55
N LEU A 246 -25.24 0.16 1.55
CA LEU A 246 -25.56 1.21 2.53
C LEU A 246 -27.02 1.65 2.40
N LEU A 247 -27.49 1.93 1.18
CA LEU A 247 -28.86 2.35 0.92
C LEU A 247 -29.88 1.29 1.37
N TYR A 248 -29.55 0.00 1.21
CA TYR A 248 -30.34 -1.08 1.77
C TYR A 248 -30.43 -1.00 3.31
N ARG A 249 -29.30 -0.79 4.02
CA ARG A 249 -29.30 -0.61 5.49
C ARG A 249 -30.16 0.58 5.91
N LEU A 250 -30.10 1.67 5.14
CA LEU A 250 -30.90 2.88 5.31
C LEU A 250 -32.36 2.74 4.84
N LYS A 251 -32.78 1.54 4.38
CA LYS A 251 -34.13 1.24 3.87
C LYS A 251 -34.54 2.06 2.64
N LYS A 252 -33.57 2.59 1.88
CA LYS A 252 -33.75 3.29 0.60
C LYS A 252 -33.71 2.28 -0.54
N TYR A 253 -34.73 1.43 -0.61
CA TYR A 253 -34.68 0.19 -1.40
C TYR A 253 -34.64 0.41 -2.92
N ASP A 254 -35.35 1.42 -3.43
CA ASP A 254 -35.39 1.72 -4.86
C ASP A 254 -34.02 2.22 -5.36
N GLU A 255 -33.41 3.14 -4.61
CA GLU A 255 -32.06 3.63 -4.90
C GLU A 255 -31.03 2.51 -4.75
N ALA A 256 -31.16 1.68 -3.71
CA ALA A 256 -30.30 0.53 -3.47
C ALA A 256 -30.31 -0.46 -4.65
N LYS A 257 -31.51 -0.85 -5.11
CA LYS A 257 -31.68 -1.75 -6.25
C LYS A 257 -31.04 -1.16 -7.50
N THR A 258 -31.30 0.11 -7.77
CA THR A 258 -30.74 0.83 -8.91
C THR A 258 -29.20 0.79 -8.92
N GLU A 259 -28.54 1.04 -7.79
CA GLU A 259 -27.07 0.97 -7.70
C GLU A 259 -26.52 -0.45 -7.87
N ILE A 260 -27.18 -1.45 -7.28
CA ILE A 260 -26.75 -2.85 -7.35
C ILE A 260 -26.88 -3.38 -8.79
N VAL A 261 -27.98 -3.08 -9.48
CA VAL A 261 -28.18 -3.50 -10.88
C VAL A 261 -27.17 -2.83 -11.81
N LYS A 262 -26.93 -1.52 -11.65
CA LYS A 262 -25.88 -0.83 -12.41
C LYS A 262 -24.49 -1.41 -12.14
N SER A 263 -24.16 -1.69 -10.89
CA SER A 263 -22.90 -2.35 -10.54
C SER A 263 -22.72 -3.69 -11.26
N LYS A 264 -23.77 -4.51 -11.29
CA LYS A 264 -23.79 -5.81 -11.99
C LYS A 264 -23.58 -5.65 -13.49
N LYS A 265 -24.32 -4.74 -14.13
CA LYS A 265 -24.19 -4.46 -15.57
C LYS A 265 -22.77 -4.04 -15.94
N ILE A 266 -22.14 -3.17 -15.15
CA ILE A 266 -20.74 -2.75 -15.36
C ILE A 266 -19.79 -3.96 -15.28
N ARG A 267 -20.00 -4.92 -14.37
CA ARG A 267 -19.15 -6.11 -14.26
C ARG A 267 -19.32 -7.04 -15.45
N GLU A 268 -20.55 -7.25 -15.88
CA GLU A 268 -20.88 -8.10 -17.04
C GLU A 268 -20.25 -7.56 -18.32
N LEU A 269 -20.25 -6.24 -18.51
CA LEU A 269 -19.62 -5.59 -19.66
C LEU A 269 -18.09 -5.64 -19.64
N ASN A 270 -17.47 -5.81 -18.46
CA ASN A 270 -16.01 -5.74 -18.30
C ASN A 270 -15.27 -7.10 -18.31
N ILE A 271 -15.97 -8.25 -18.38
CA ILE A 271 -15.56 -9.68 -18.55
C ILE A 271 -14.18 -10.14 -17.97
N ALA A 272 -13.52 -9.37 -17.11
CA ALA A 272 -12.28 -9.77 -16.47
C ALA A 272 -12.13 -9.20 -15.05
N LYS A 273 -12.03 -10.13 -14.09
CA LYS A 273 -11.29 -10.01 -12.81
C LYS A 273 -11.93 -9.37 -11.57
N TYR A 274 -13.25 -9.45 -11.37
CA TYR A 274 -13.79 -9.15 -10.03
C TYR A 274 -14.76 -10.24 -9.55
N GLN A 275 -14.23 -11.26 -8.88
CA GLN A 275 -15.00 -12.00 -7.90
C GLN A 275 -15.31 -11.05 -6.74
N THR A 276 -16.59 -10.82 -6.43
CA THR A 276 -16.97 -10.31 -5.11
C THR A 276 -18.24 -10.99 -4.61
N SER A 277 -18.17 -11.32 -3.32
CA SER A 277 -19.20 -11.29 -2.27
C SER A 277 -20.65 -10.96 -2.66
N PHE A 278 -21.55 -11.74 -2.07
CA PHE A 278 -23.00 -11.55 -1.90
C PHE A 278 -23.69 -10.57 -2.86
N VAL A 279 -24.28 -11.13 -3.92
CA VAL A 279 -25.10 -10.38 -4.87
C VAL A 279 -26.55 -10.46 -4.42
N TYR A 280 -27.14 -9.32 -4.05
CA TYR A 280 -28.59 -9.24 -3.91
C TYR A 280 -29.25 -9.62 -5.24
N SER A 281 -30.33 -10.38 -5.15
CA SER A 281 -31.02 -10.96 -6.29
C SER A 281 -32.52 -11.03 -6.01
N ASP A 282 -33.30 -11.45 -7.00
CA ASP A 282 -34.77 -11.62 -6.88
C ASP A 282 -35.19 -12.65 -5.83
N LYS A 283 -34.23 -13.37 -5.23
CA LYS A 283 -34.45 -14.22 -4.05
C LYS A 283 -34.77 -13.39 -2.80
N TYR A 284 -34.38 -12.11 -2.74
CA TYR A 284 -34.68 -11.24 -1.62
C TYR A 284 -35.97 -10.47 -1.88
N LYS A 285 -36.92 -10.56 -0.94
CA LYS A 285 -38.23 -9.90 -1.04
C LYS A 285 -38.11 -8.41 -1.36
N TRP A 286 -37.28 -7.69 -0.61
CA TRP A 286 -37.07 -6.25 -0.82
C TRP A 286 -36.55 -5.93 -2.23
N PHE A 287 -35.67 -6.76 -2.78
CA PHE A 287 -35.06 -6.54 -4.08
C PHE A 287 -36.05 -6.79 -5.21
N LYS A 288 -36.93 -7.78 -5.04
CA LYS A 288 -38.04 -8.05 -5.96
C LYS A 288 -39.06 -6.92 -5.95
N GLU A 289 -39.39 -6.38 -4.77
CA GLU A 289 -40.44 -5.36 -4.57
C GLU A 289 -39.98 -3.94 -4.90
N ALA A 290 -38.70 -3.62 -4.75
CA ALA A 290 -38.16 -2.30 -5.06
C ALA A 290 -38.22 -1.97 -6.56
N ASN A 291 -38.46 -0.69 -6.86
CA ASN A 291 -38.46 -0.18 -8.22
C ASN A 291 -37.05 0.21 -8.65
N GLU A 292 -36.58 -0.38 -9.75
CA GLU A 292 -35.35 0.06 -10.38
C GLU A 292 -35.60 1.35 -11.17
N LYS A 293 -34.83 2.39 -10.86
CA LYS A 293 -34.87 3.68 -11.56
C LYS A 293 -33.87 3.69 -12.71
N THR A 294 -34.00 4.64 -13.63
CA THR A 294 -32.99 4.85 -14.71
C THR A 294 -31.63 5.21 -14.13
N ASP A 295 -31.63 6.02 -13.08
CA ASP A 295 -30.46 6.48 -12.34
C ASP A 295 -30.88 7.08 -10.99
N ASN A 296 -29.86 7.47 -10.21
CA ASN A 296 -30.02 8.10 -8.90
C ASN A 296 -29.42 9.52 -8.90
N ILE A 297 -29.33 10.20 -10.04
CA ILE A 297 -28.64 11.50 -10.14
C ILE A 297 -29.31 12.53 -9.23
N SER A 298 -30.64 12.67 -9.31
CA SER A 298 -31.39 13.58 -8.42
C SER A 298 -31.14 13.26 -6.95
N PHE A 299 -31.16 11.98 -6.60
CA PHE A 299 -30.88 11.52 -5.23
C PHE A 299 -29.49 11.94 -4.74
N TYR A 300 -28.46 11.85 -5.59
CA TYR A 300 -27.11 12.30 -5.22
C TYR A 300 -27.06 13.80 -4.95
N HIS A 301 -27.70 14.61 -5.81
CA HIS A 301 -27.70 16.06 -5.66
C HIS A 301 -28.45 16.52 -4.42
N GLU A 302 -29.55 15.86 -4.06
CA GLU A 302 -30.34 16.16 -2.87
C GLU A 302 -29.64 15.79 -1.55
N ASN A 303 -28.65 14.89 -1.58
CA ASN A 303 -28.09 14.29 -0.36
C ASN A 303 -26.58 14.53 -0.17
N LYS A 304 -25.93 15.36 -1.00
CA LYS A 304 -24.46 15.60 -0.93
C LYS A 304 -24.04 16.73 0.01
N GLU A 305 -24.98 17.58 0.44
CA GLU A 305 -24.67 18.84 1.14
C GLU A 305 -23.98 18.61 2.49
N LEU A 306 -24.34 17.56 3.22
CA LEU A 306 -23.70 17.24 4.50
C LEU A 306 -22.19 16.98 4.32
N ALA A 307 -21.79 16.21 3.31
CA ALA A 307 -20.38 15.97 3.00
C ALA A 307 -19.65 17.26 2.63
N GLU A 308 -20.27 18.13 1.83
CA GLU A 308 -19.71 19.45 1.50
C GLU A 308 -19.55 20.31 2.76
N SER A 309 -20.52 20.30 3.67
CA SER A 309 -20.46 21.08 4.90
C SER A 309 -19.35 20.60 5.85
N ILE A 310 -19.10 19.29 5.95
CA ILE A 310 -18.02 18.72 6.75
C ILE A 310 -16.66 19.23 6.28
N VAL A 311 -16.46 19.30 4.97
CA VAL A 311 -15.16 19.67 4.39
C VAL A 311 -15.01 21.18 4.24
N TYR A 312 -16.09 21.94 4.04
CA TYR A 312 -16.01 23.37 3.72
C TYR A 312 -16.71 24.29 4.71
N SER A 313 -17.18 23.78 5.85
CA SER A 313 -17.65 24.65 6.93
C SER A 313 -16.54 25.61 7.32
N VAL A 314 -16.86 26.90 7.22
CA VAL A 314 -16.01 28.00 7.70
C VAL A 314 -16.06 27.91 9.23
N GLU A 315 -14.90 27.69 9.86
CA GLU A 315 -14.73 28.00 11.29
C GLU A 315 -14.69 29.50 11.52
#